data_AF-A0A965B543-F1
#
_entry.id   AF-A0A965B543-F1
#
_cell.length_a   1.000
_cell.length_b   1.000
_cell.length_c   1.000
_cell.angle_alpha   90.00
_cell.angle_beta   90.00
_cell.angle_gamma   90.00
#
_symmetry.space_group_name_H-M   'P 1'
#
loop_
_entity.id
_entity.type
_entity.pdbx_description
1 polymer ?
#
loop_
_entity_poly.entity_id
_entity_poly.type
_entity_poly.pdbx_seq_one_letter_code
_entity_poly.pdbx_strand_id
1 'polypeptide(L)' 'AAGSRLFTTMLNELERTGGRYGLQTMCEGGGTGNVTIIERL' A
#
# COMPACT_ATOMS: atom_id res chain seq x y z
N ALA A 1 9.78 -3.09 8.22
CA ALA A 1 10.06 -4.22 7.30
C ALA A 1 8.79 -4.74 6.60
N ALA A 2 7.74 -5.16 7.32
CA ALA A 2 6.53 -5.73 6.69
C ALA A 2 5.71 -4.71 5.86
N GLY A 3 5.44 -3.51 6.39
CA GLY A 3 4.66 -2.48 5.69
C GLY A 3 5.29 -2.05 4.36
N SER A 4 6.61 -1.83 4.33
CA SER A 4 7.34 -1.51 3.10
C SER A 4 7.26 -2.61 2.04
N ARG A 5 7.27 -3.89 2.45
CA ARG A 5 7.13 -5.01 1.52
C ARG A 5 5.73 -5.05 0.90
N LEU A 6 4.68 -4.89 1.69
CA LEU A 6 3.29 -4.83 1.20
C LEU A 6 3.12 -3.64 0.24
N PHE A 7 3.69 -2.50 0.60
CA PHE A 7 3.68 -1.30 -0.22
C PHE A 7 4.37 -1.51 -1.58
N THR A 8 5.57 -2.10 -1.60
CA THR A 8 6.27 -2.45 -2.85
C THR A 8 5.47 -3.45 -3.68
N THR A 9 4.84 -4.46 -3.07
CA THR A 9 3.96 -5.38 -3.80
C THR A 9 2.77 -4.64 -4.42
N MET A 10 2.13 -3.72 -3.69
CA MET A 10 1.03 -2.90 -4.22
C MET A 10 1.48 -2.06 -5.42
N LEU A 11 2.65 -1.41 -5.36
CA LEU A 11 3.18 -0.64 -6.48
C LEU A 11 3.41 -1.50 -7.73
N ASN A 12 4.02 -2.68 -7.57
CA ASN A 12 4.23 -3.63 -8.67
C ASN A 12 2.89 -4.08 -9.28
N GLU A 13 1.86 -4.29 -8.45
CA GLU A 13 0.53 -4.66 -8.93
C GLU A 13 -0.16 -3.53 -9.69
N LEU A 14 -0.01 -2.28 -9.25
CA LEU A 14 -0.52 -1.12 -9.99
C LEU A 14 0.18 -0.95 -11.35
N GLU A 15 1.49 -1.16 -11.41
CA GLU A 15 2.24 -1.16 -12.68
C GLU A 15 1.77 -2.30 -13.60
N ARG A 16 1.70 -3.53 -13.09
CA ARG A 16 1.32 -4.74 -13.85
C ARG A 16 -0.09 -4.64 -14.45
N THR A 17 -1.01 -4.00 -13.74
CA THR A 17 -2.43 -3.89 -14.14
C THR A 17 -2.75 -2.58 -14.85
N GLY A 18 -1.82 -1.62 -14.89
CA GLY A 18 -2.10 -0.26 -15.34
C GLY A 18 -3.00 0.53 -14.36
N GLY A 19 -3.20 0.05 -13.14
CA GLY A 19 -3.99 0.71 -12.11
C GLY A 19 -3.48 2.11 -11.77
N ARG A 20 -4.41 3.00 -11.38
CA ARG A 20 -4.11 4.41 -11.07
C ARG A 20 -4.01 4.69 -9.57
N TYR A 21 -4.86 4.07 -8.76
CA TYR A 21 -4.92 4.30 -7.32
C TYR A 21 -4.73 3.01 -6.53
N GLY A 22 -3.95 3.08 -5.45
CA GLY A 22 -3.80 2.02 -4.47
C GLY A 22 -4.12 2.51 -3.06
N LEU A 23 -4.68 1.62 -2.23
CA LEU A 23 -4.94 1.87 -0.81
C LEU A 23 -4.22 0.80 0.02
N GLN A 24 -3.28 1.24 0.83
CA GLN A 24 -2.61 0.40 1.83
C GLN A 24 -3.21 0.70 3.20
N THR A 25 -3.66 -0.34 3.89
CA THR A 25 -4.04 -0.30 5.30
C THR A 25 -3.21 -1.32 6.07
N MET A 26 -2.92 -1.01 7.34
CA MET A 26 -2.28 -1.95 8.26
C MET A 26 -2.67 -1.63 9.70
N CYS A 27 -2.79 -2.68 10.51
CA CYS A 27 -2.86 -2.54 11.96
C CYS A 27 -1.46 -2.32 12.54
N GLU A 28 -1.43 -1.63 13.67
CA GLU A 28 -0.24 -1.37 14.46
C GLU A 28 -0.48 -1.82 15.91
N GLY A 29 0.60 -2.20 16.60
CA GLY A 29 0.53 -2.53 18.02
C GLY A 29 0.03 -1.33 18.82
N GLY A 30 -0.87 -1.56 19.77
CA GLY A 30 -1.53 -0.48 20.54
C GLY A 30 -2.95 -0.15 20.09
N GLY A 31 -3.52 -0.93 19.16
CA GLY A 31 -4.91 -0.76 18.73
C GLY A 31 -5.12 0.35 17.70
N THR A 32 -4.05 0.76 17.03
CA THR A 32 -4.07 1.78 15.98
C THR A 32 -3.89 1.15 14.61
N GLY A 33 -4.04 1.97 13.57
CA GLY A 33 -3.75 1.58 12.20
C GLY A 33 -3.54 2.81 11.34
N ASN A 34 -2.79 2.63 10.27
CA ASN A 34 -2.54 3.67 9.28
C ASN A 34 -3.26 3.32 7.97
N VAL A 35 -3.55 4.36 7.19
CA VAL A 35 -4.14 4.23 5.86
C VAL A 35 -3.42 5.20 4.93
N THR A 36 -2.96 4.69 3.79
CA THR A 36 -2.23 5.46 2.78
C THR A 36 -2.87 5.24 1.42
N ILE A 37 -3.15 6.34 0.70
CA ILE A 37 -3.60 6.31 -0.69
C ILE A 37 -2.46 6.82 -1.57
N ILE A 38 -2.18 6.12 -2.66
CA ILE A 38 -1.16 6.50 -3.64
C ILE A 38 -1.80 6.60 -5.01
N GLU A 39 -1.39 7.60 -5.79
CA GLU A 39 -1.65 7.71 -7.22
C GLU A 39 -0.38 7.34 -8.00
N ARG A 40 -0.52 6.44 -8.98
CA ARG A 40 0.57 6.10 -9.91
C ARG A 40 0.55 7.10 -11.07
N LEU A 41 1.65 7.84 -11.22
CA LEU A 41 1.87 8.80 -12.31
C LEU A 41 2.32 8.11 -13.60
#